data_AF-A0A2U3CIW1-F1
#
_entry.id   AF-A0A2U3CIW1-F1
#
_cell.length_a   1.000
_cell.length_b   1.000
_cell.length_c   1.000
_cell.angle_alpha   90.00
_cell.angle_beta   90.00
_cell.angle_gamma   90.00
#
_symmetry.space_group_name_H-M   'P 1'
#
loop_
_entity.id
_entity.type
_entity.pdbx_description
1 polymer ?
#
loop_
_entity_poly.entity_id
_entity_poly.type
_entity_poly.pdbx_seq_one_letter_code
_entity_poly.pdbx_strand_id
1 'polypeptide(L)'
;MPSKSYNDILLDCQEAFKGRFDQLIDSSMLFDRVSEHRYIDVDSKWFDPKVKPETVTSQFIEMLFNNLGIPSEELAREALLQRKRLSYEARDVIKWPDYLIKSGDEAGKGLLIEVEPIGRSLTDDPEHGLGQVARWFREFEGLYEDFHGIATNFVDWILYTKKSEGYGMIEQKLNPEVALELIYRTYHGKIPNYVVEQFEQQKQTIALFYDDYIELFDSIITDPERYFTNIHSKWTLEEKSKNLVSYYRTIFFRLLFVKVLKEWRLLPLDPVDTILMHEETFHHYLFQKLFFEVFNKEPEQRIDVLDEFEPLPYLNGGLFRKTQLERDFSLELASEVYKSIWQMLSKYSFS
;
A
#
# COMPACT_ATOMS: atom_id res chain seq x y z
N MET A 1 -18.33 -3.61 16.85
CA MET A 1 -17.24 -2.63 16.74
C MET A 1 -16.52 -2.67 18.07
N PRO A 2 -15.17 -2.74 18.08
CA PRO A 2 -14.39 -2.64 19.31
C PRO A 2 -14.64 -1.29 20.01
N SER A 3 -14.29 -1.22 21.30
CA SER A 3 -14.47 -0.02 22.14
C SER A 3 -13.50 1.12 21.79
N LYS A 4 -12.42 0.82 21.06
CA LYS A 4 -11.43 1.74 20.49
C LYS A 4 -11.34 1.53 18.98
N SER A 5 -10.83 2.52 18.23
CA SER A 5 -10.54 2.31 16.81
C SER A 5 -9.37 1.32 16.64
N TYR A 6 -9.26 0.66 15.47
CA TYR A 6 -8.15 -0.26 15.20
C TYR A 6 -6.79 0.46 15.26
N ASN A 7 -6.73 1.73 14.82
CA ASN A 7 -5.54 2.57 14.93
C ASN A 7 -5.14 2.81 16.37
N ASP A 8 -6.08 3.16 17.24
CA ASP A 8 -5.78 3.41 18.66
C ASP A 8 -5.27 2.13 19.34
N ILE A 9 -5.88 0.98 19.02
CA ILE A 9 -5.45 -0.33 19.53
C ILE A 9 -4.01 -0.65 19.08
N LEU A 10 -3.70 -0.41 17.80
CA LEU A 10 -2.36 -0.63 17.26
C LEU A 10 -1.33 0.31 17.92
N LEU A 11 -1.65 1.60 18.03
CA LEU A 11 -0.79 2.60 18.66
C LEU A 11 -0.51 2.26 20.12
N ASP A 12 -1.54 1.91 20.91
CA ASP A 12 -1.36 1.48 22.29
C ASP A 12 -0.40 0.28 22.39
N CYS A 13 -0.49 -0.66 21.44
CA CYS A 13 0.38 -1.83 21.43
C CYS A 13 1.80 -1.52 20.99
N GLN A 14 1.98 -0.63 20.01
CA GLN A 14 3.29 -0.17 19.58
C GLN A 14 3.98 0.64 20.68
N GLU A 15 3.28 1.52 21.39
CA GLU A 15 3.84 2.28 22.51
C GLU A 15 4.24 1.36 23.67
N ALA A 16 3.41 0.36 24.00
CA ALA A 16 3.78 -0.66 24.98
C ALA A 16 4.98 -1.50 24.52
N PHE A 17 5.10 -1.77 23.22
CA PHE A 17 6.28 -2.42 22.64
C PHE A 17 7.51 -1.55 22.83
N LYS A 18 7.48 -0.28 22.41
CA LYS A 18 8.59 0.68 22.57
C LYS A 18 9.03 0.76 24.04
N GLY A 19 8.09 0.97 24.96
CA GLY A 19 8.36 1.05 26.40
C GLY A 19 9.09 -0.16 26.99
N ARG A 20 8.92 -1.36 26.41
CA ARG A 20 9.65 -2.57 26.83
C ARG A 20 11.13 -2.55 26.42
N PHE A 21 11.45 -1.84 25.35
CA PHE A 21 12.79 -1.81 24.73
C PHE A 21 13.48 -0.45 24.81
N ASP A 22 12.89 0.55 25.46
CA ASP A 22 13.33 1.96 25.57
C ASP A 22 14.71 2.18 26.24
N GLN A 23 15.50 1.13 26.44
CA GLN A 23 16.89 1.18 26.92
C GLN A 23 17.85 0.26 26.15
N LEU A 24 17.36 -0.50 25.16
CA LEU A 24 18.12 -1.54 24.46
C LEU A 24 18.35 -1.21 22.97
N ILE A 25 17.40 -0.51 22.34
CA ILE A 25 17.45 -0.09 20.92
C ILE A 25 16.70 1.23 20.73
N ASP A 26 17.01 1.93 19.62
CA ASP A 26 16.15 3.01 19.14
C ASP A 26 14.84 2.40 18.61
N SER A 27 13.81 2.37 19.46
CA SER A 27 12.54 1.69 19.21
C SER A 27 11.70 2.37 18.12
N SER A 28 12.03 3.63 17.76
CA SER A 28 11.40 4.35 16.64
C SER A 28 11.68 3.67 15.30
N MET A 29 12.86 3.08 15.15
CA MET A 29 13.33 2.40 13.94
C MET A 29 12.67 1.05 13.65
N LEU A 30 11.96 0.45 14.62
CA LEU A 30 11.32 -0.87 14.46
C LEU A 30 10.02 -0.84 13.65
N PHE A 31 9.37 0.32 13.62
CA PHE A 31 8.08 0.51 12.94
C PHE A 31 8.21 1.35 11.66
N ASP A 32 9.36 1.98 11.46
CA ASP A 32 9.67 2.76 10.28
C ASP A 32 10.14 1.87 9.12
N ARG A 33 9.43 1.92 7.98
CA ARG A 33 9.91 1.31 6.74
C ARG A 33 11.07 2.13 6.19
N VAL A 34 12.27 1.54 6.14
CA VAL A 34 13.44 2.15 5.49
C VAL A 34 13.21 2.31 3.99
N SER A 35 12.39 1.43 3.40
CA SER A 35 11.88 1.52 2.02
C SER A 35 10.67 0.58 1.83
N GLU A 36 9.96 0.66 0.69
CA GLU A 36 8.84 -0.24 0.32
C GLU A 36 9.16 -1.74 0.44
N HIS A 37 10.44 -2.11 0.45
CA HIS A 37 10.90 -3.49 0.37
C HIS A 37 11.86 -3.91 1.50
N ARG A 38 12.12 -3.06 2.51
CA ARG A 38 12.99 -3.42 3.65
C ARG A 38 12.58 -2.73 4.93
N TYR A 39 12.41 -3.53 5.98
CA TYR A 39 12.57 -3.10 7.36
C TYR A 39 14.06 -3.04 7.71
N ILE A 40 14.39 -2.42 8.83
CA ILE A 40 15.70 -2.64 9.44
C ILE A 40 15.71 -4.10 9.89
N ASP A 41 16.70 -4.88 9.43
CA ASP A 41 16.90 -6.24 9.91
C ASP A 41 17.03 -6.19 11.44
N VAL A 42 16.07 -6.80 12.13
CA VAL A 42 16.07 -6.87 13.59
C VAL A 42 17.18 -7.84 13.99
N ASP A 43 18.27 -7.34 14.59
CA ASP A 43 19.35 -8.20 15.08
C ASP A 43 18.83 -9.02 16.26
N SER A 44 18.96 -10.35 16.17
CA SER A 44 18.69 -11.29 17.26
C SER A 44 19.29 -10.90 18.63
N LYS A 45 20.37 -10.11 18.63
CA LYS A 45 21.01 -9.55 19.84
C LYS A 45 20.17 -8.48 20.55
N TRP A 46 19.11 -7.99 19.94
CA TRP A 46 18.20 -6.99 20.53
C TRP A 46 17.24 -7.61 21.55
N PHE A 47 17.14 -8.93 21.57
CA PHE A 47 16.36 -9.68 22.53
C PHE A 47 17.26 -10.24 23.63
N ASP A 48 16.73 -10.39 24.85
CA ASP A 48 17.41 -11.17 25.89
C ASP A 48 17.71 -12.56 25.32
N PRO A 49 18.98 -13.02 25.30
CA PRO A 49 19.33 -14.33 24.75
C PRO A 49 18.63 -15.51 25.45
N LYS A 50 18.01 -15.28 26.61
CA LYS A 50 17.20 -16.27 27.34
C LYS A 50 15.74 -16.33 26.87
N VAL A 51 15.26 -15.37 26.08
CA VAL A 51 13.89 -15.30 25.58
C VAL A 51 13.90 -15.48 24.06
N LYS A 52 13.07 -16.40 23.54
CA LYS A 52 12.92 -16.55 22.09
C LYS A 52 12.23 -15.29 21.53
N PRO A 53 12.75 -14.67 20.45
CA PRO A 53 12.15 -13.48 19.83
C PRO A 53 10.67 -13.64 19.44
N GLU A 54 10.30 -14.83 18.97
CA GLU A 54 8.93 -15.25 18.67
C GLU A 54 8.01 -15.07 19.89
N THR A 55 8.44 -15.52 21.08
CA THR A 55 7.69 -15.39 22.33
C THR A 55 7.38 -13.93 22.68
N VAL A 56 8.31 -13.02 22.39
CA VAL A 56 8.06 -11.59 22.62
C VAL A 56 6.99 -11.09 21.65
N THR A 57 7.11 -11.45 20.37
CA THR A 57 6.14 -11.05 19.34
C THR A 57 4.74 -11.57 19.65
N SER A 58 4.62 -12.84 20.04
CA SER A 58 3.36 -13.46 20.47
C SER A 58 2.70 -12.71 21.64
N GLN A 59 3.47 -12.21 22.62
CA GLN A 59 2.90 -11.44 23.74
C GLN A 59 2.21 -10.15 23.28
N PHE A 60 2.75 -9.48 22.26
CA PHE A 60 2.14 -8.27 21.71
C PHE A 60 0.98 -8.57 20.75
N ILE A 61 1.03 -9.70 20.03
CA ILE A 61 -0.12 -10.21 19.27
C ILE A 61 -1.28 -10.56 20.21
N GLU A 62 -1.03 -11.21 21.34
CA GLU A 62 -2.05 -11.50 22.35
C GLU A 62 -2.64 -10.24 22.97
N MET A 63 -1.80 -9.23 23.19
CA MET A 63 -2.27 -7.93 23.66
C MET A 63 -3.15 -7.23 22.63
N LEU A 64 -2.83 -7.31 21.33
CA LEU A 64 -3.70 -6.84 20.25
C LEU A 64 -5.06 -7.56 20.30
N PHE A 65 -5.07 -8.88 20.42
CA PHE A 65 -6.32 -9.66 20.51
C PHE A 65 -7.16 -9.23 21.71
N ASN A 66 -6.54 -9.16 22.90
CA ASN A 66 -7.25 -8.74 24.12
C ASN A 66 -7.84 -7.32 23.97
N ASN A 67 -7.09 -6.39 23.35
CA ASN A 67 -7.57 -5.03 23.08
C ASN A 67 -8.68 -4.97 22.01
N LEU A 68 -8.71 -5.93 21.08
CA LEU A 68 -9.83 -6.12 20.14
C LEU A 68 -11.08 -6.70 20.83
N GLY A 69 -10.98 -7.14 22.08
CA GLY A 69 -12.04 -7.85 22.78
C GLY A 69 -12.10 -9.33 22.42
N ILE A 70 -11.00 -9.89 21.92
CA ILE A 70 -10.82 -11.32 21.63
C ILE A 70 -9.89 -11.88 22.71
N PRO A 71 -10.40 -12.59 23.73
CA PRO A 71 -9.56 -13.11 24.79
C PRO A 71 -8.57 -14.14 24.21
N SER A 72 -7.28 -13.90 24.39
CA SER A 72 -6.20 -14.75 23.82
C SER A 72 -6.26 -16.22 24.27
N GLU A 73 -6.91 -16.48 25.40
CA GLU A 73 -7.20 -17.80 25.97
C GLU A 73 -8.33 -18.56 25.26
N GLU A 74 -9.21 -17.85 24.55
CA GLU A 74 -10.25 -18.46 23.72
C GLU A 74 -9.72 -18.83 22.33
N LEU A 75 -8.57 -18.29 21.94
CA LEU A 75 -7.87 -18.68 20.73
C LEU A 75 -7.22 -20.04 20.93
N ALA A 76 -7.57 -20.98 20.05
CA ALA A 76 -6.98 -22.30 20.13
C ALA A 76 -5.53 -22.24 19.65
N ARG A 77 -4.59 -22.39 20.58
CA ARG A 77 -3.14 -22.34 20.30
C ARG A 77 -2.57 -23.61 19.67
N GLU A 78 -3.33 -24.70 19.62
CA GLU A 78 -2.92 -25.97 18.99
C GLU A 78 -4.18 -26.77 18.57
N ALA A 79 -5.03 -26.19 17.73
CA ALA A 79 -6.24 -26.89 17.30
C ALA A 79 -5.90 -28.03 16.33
N LEU A 80 -5.95 -29.26 16.85
CA LEU A 80 -6.09 -30.50 16.09
C LEU A 80 -7.21 -30.39 15.05
N LEU A 81 -6.87 -29.99 13.81
CA LEU A 81 -7.73 -30.28 12.66
C LEU A 81 -7.72 -31.80 12.50
N GLN A 82 -8.81 -32.46 12.88
CA GLN A 82 -8.87 -33.91 12.91
C GLN A 82 -8.67 -34.50 11.50
N ARG A 83 -7.62 -35.31 11.39
CA ARG A 83 -7.18 -36.11 10.25
C ARG A 83 -8.34 -36.77 9.47
N LYS A 84 -8.47 -36.43 8.19
CA LYS A 84 -8.91 -37.41 7.18
C LYS A 84 -7.69 -37.89 6.39
N ARG A 85 -7.15 -39.03 6.85
CA ARG A 85 -6.23 -39.96 6.16
C ARG A 85 -4.89 -39.40 5.65
N LEU A 86 -3.85 -39.53 6.48
CA LEU A 86 -2.49 -39.74 6.00
C LEU A 86 -2.04 -41.14 6.42
N SER A 87 -1.54 -41.89 5.43
CA SER A 87 -0.94 -43.22 5.56
C SER A 87 0.29 -43.17 6.48
N TYR A 88 0.63 -44.36 7.00
CA TYR A 88 1.46 -44.63 8.17
C TYR A 88 2.94 -44.17 8.14
N GLU A 89 3.40 -43.40 7.15
CA GLU A 89 4.85 -43.18 6.91
C GLU A 89 5.34 -41.72 6.90
N ALA A 90 4.46 -40.70 6.96
CA ALA A 90 4.89 -39.31 7.11
C ALA A 90 4.97 -38.92 8.60
N ARG A 91 6.14 -39.14 9.22
CA ARG A 91 6.46 -38.71 10.59
C ARG A 91 7.19 -37.36 10.64
N ASP A 92 7.20 -36.58 9.57
CA ASP A 92 7.65 -35.20 9.65
C ASP A 92 6.48 -34.34 10.16
N VAL A 93 6.73 -33.76 11.34
CA VAL A 93 5.76 -33.09 12.18
C VAL A 93 5.36 -31.77 11.52
N ILE A 94 4.17 -31.73 10.91
CA ILE A 94 3.57 -30.48 10.43
C ILE A 94 3.43 -29.53 11.63
N LYS A 95 4.16 -28.39 11.63
CA LYS A 95 4.02 -27.34 12.64
C LYS A 95 2.64 -26.68 12.44
N TRP A 96 1.81 -26.75 13.47
CA TRP A 96 0.46 -26.20 13.50
C TRP A 96 0.51 -24.66 13.62
N PRO A 97 -0.58 -23.93 13.30
CA PRO A 97 -0.62 -22.47 13.44
C PRO A 97 -0.48 -22.05 14.91
N ASP A 98 0.16 -20.90 15.13
CA ASP A 98 0.26 -20.30 16.46
C ASP A 98 -1.11 -19.90 17.04
N TYR A 99 -2.01 -19.42 16.17
CA TYR A 99 -3.39 -19.12 16.56
C TYR A 99 -4.40 -19.63 15.53
N LEU A 100 -5.49 -20.22 16.02
CA LEU A 100 -6.69 -20.48 15.25
C LEU A 100 -7.87 -19.64 15.77
N ILE A 101 -8.49 -18.89 14.87
CA ILE A 101 -9.74 -18.16 15.11
C ILE A 101 -10.86 -18.88 14.37
N LYS A 102 -11.85 -19.38 15.12
CA LYS A 102 -13.06 -19.98 14.53
C LYS A 102 -14.18 -18.95 14.49
N SER A 103 -14.93 -18.93 13.39
CA SER A 103 -16.18 -18.19 13.29
C SER A 103 -17.21 -18.80 14.24
N GLY A 104 -17.70 -18.01 15.19
CA GLY A 104 -18.66 -18.47 16.22
C GLY A 104 -19.99 -18.99 15.66
N ASP A 105 -20.39 -18.54 14.47
CA ASP A 105 -21.71 -18.82 13.89
C ASP A 105 -21.68 -19.81 12.71
N GLU A 106 -20.53 -19.97 12.04
CA GLU A 106 -20.37 -20.86 10.89
C GLU A 106 -19.42 -22.01 11.23
N ALA A 107 -19.97 -23.16 11.59
CA ALA A 107 -19.21 -24.37 11.89
C ALA A 107 -18.34 -24.75 10.68
N GLY A 108 -17.04 -24.48 10.79
CA GLY A 108 -16.05 -24.84 9.78
C GLY A 108 -15.11 -23.70 9.44
N LYS A 109 -15.60 -22.45 9.39
CA LYS A 109 -14.80 -21.37 8.81
C LYS A 109 -13.97 -20.56 9.82
N GLY A 110 -12.83 -20.01 9.40
CA GLY A 110 -11.94 -19.28 10.31
C GLY A 110 -10.65 -18.69 9.72
N LEU A 111 -9.75 -18.27 10.61
CA LEU A 111 -8.39 -17.79 10.30
C LEU A 111 -7.34 -18.64 10.99
N LEU A 112 -6.31 -19.03 10.25
CA LEU A 112 -5.09 -19.65 10.74
C LEU A 112 -3.99 -18.58 10.75
N ILE A 113 -3.29 -18.39 11.85
CA ILE A 113 -2.31 -17.31 12.00
C ILE A 113 -0.95 -17.90 12.41
N GLU A 114 0.09 -17.63 11.61
CA GLU A 114 1.49 -17.85 11.96
C GLU A 114 2.13 -16.52 12.40
N VAL A 115 2.87 -16.56 13.49
CA VAL A 115 3.61 -15.43 14.06
C VAL A 115 5.11 -15.69 13.96
N GLU A 116 5.80 -14.85 13.21
CA GLU A 116 7.26 -14.82 13.17
C GLU A 116 7.82 -13.76 14.12
N PRO A 117 9.09 -13.87 14.54
CA PRO A 117 9.76 -12.79 15.24
C PRO A 117 9.64 -11.44 14.53
N ILE A 118 9.40 -10.38 15.29
CA ILE A 118 9.39 -9.01 14.77
C ILE A 118 10.66 -8.72 13.95
N GLY A 119 10.46 -8.14 12.76
CA GLY A 119 11.51 -7.82 11.78
C GLY A 119 12.15 -9.01 11.06
N ARG A 120 11.71 -10.24 11.31
CA ARG A 120 11.98 -11.34 10.38
C ARG A 120 11.12 -11.15 9.13
N SER A 121 11.73 -11.36 7.96
CA SER A 121 10.98 -11.42 6.70
C SER A 121 9.98 -12.58 6.72
N LEU A 122 8.76 -12.31 6.24
CA LEU A 122 7.69 -13.30 6.13
C LEU A 122 7.76 -14.13 4.84
N THR A 123 8.57 -13.74 3.86
CA THR A 123 8.55 -14.29 2.49
C THR A 123 9.84 -14.98 2.06
N ASP A 124 10.95 -14.74 2.73
CA ASP A 124 12.27 -15.19 2.26
C ASP A 124 12.59 -16.65 2.63
N ASP A 125 11.82 -17.23 3.53
CA ASP A 125 12.05 -18.56 4.07
C ASP A 125 10.84 -19.47 3.80
N PRO A 126 10.98 -20.52 2.96
CA PRO A 126 9.88 -21.41 2.62
C PRO A 126 9.41 -22.25 3.81
N GLU A 127 10.21 -22.35 4.87
CA GLU A 127 9.87 -23.12 6.06
C GLU A 127 9.14 -22.32 7.13
N HIS A 128 9.05 -21.00 6.98
CA HIS A 128 8.60 -20.04 8.00
C HIS A 128 7.60 -19.04 7.43
N GLY A 129 6.89 -18.31 8.30
CA GLY A 129 5.95 -17.25 7.92
C GLY A 129 4.97 -17.70 6.84
N LEU A 130 5.03 -17.05 5.67
CA LEU A 130 4.14 -17.35 4.55
C LEU A 130 4.36 -18.75 3.96
N GLY A 131 5.61 -19.24 3.95
CA GLY A 131 5.93 -20.59 3.47
C GLY A 131 5.27 -21.66 4.33
N GLN A 132 5.22 -21.45 5.65
CA GLN A 132 4.51 -22.32 6.58
C GLN A 132 2.99 -22.26 6.38
N VAL A 133 2.42 -21.05 6.24
CA VAL A 133 1.00 -20.89 5.95
C VAL A 133 0.62 -21.60 4.65
N ALA A 134 1.37 -21.40 3.57
CA ALA A 134 1.13 -22.01 2.26
C ALA A 134 1.21 -23.55 2.32
N ARG A 135 2.03 -24.10 3.21
CA ARG A 135 2.14 -25.55 3.42
C ARG A 135 0.87 -26.14 4.01
N TRP A 136 0.24 -25.49 4.98
CA TRP A 136 -1.04 -25.97 5.54
C TRP A 136 -2.08 -26.18 4.46
N PHE A 137 -2.26 -25.22 3.55
CA PHE A 137 -3.24 -25.33 2.46
C PHE A 137 -2.87 -26.35 1.38
N ARG A 138 -1.59 -26.75 1.29
CA ARG A 138 -1.12 -27.79 0.38
C ARG A 138 -1.30 -29.19 0.95
N GLU A 139 -1.09 -29.34 2.26
CA GLU A 139 -1.11 -30.63 2.95
C GLU A 139 -2.50 -31.03 3.43
N PHE A 140 -3.38 -30.05 3.71
CA PHE A 140 -4.75 -30.29 4.14
C PHE A 140 -5.75 -29.96 3.02
N GLU A 141 -6.18 -31.00 2.30
CA GLU A 141 -7.19 -30.90 1.25
C GLU A 141 -8.50 -30.29 1.79
N GLY A 142 -9.03 -29.29 1.08
CA GLY A 142 -10.28 -28.61 1.43
C GLY A 142 -10.14 -27.49 2.47
N LEU A 143 -8.96 -27.30 3.07
CA LEU A 143 -8.73 -26.25 4.08
C LEU A 143 -9.05 -24.85 3.54
N TYR A 144 -8.82 -24.61 2.26
CA TYR A 144 -9.09 -23.36 1.56
C TYR A 144 -10.58 -23.02 1.38
N GLU A 145 -11.50 -23.97 1.56
CA GLU A 145 -12.94 -23.70 1.52
C GLU A 145 -13.43 -23.07 2.83
N ASP A 146 -12.72 -23.37 3.91
CA ASP A 146 -13.15 -23.04 5.27
C ASP A 146 -12.27 -21.94 5.88
N PHE A 147 -10.97 -21.91 5.56
CA PHE A 147 -10.01 -21.04 6.24
C PHE A 147 -9.27 -20.09 5.30
N HIS A 148 -8.85 -18.97 5.87
CA HIS A 148 -7.76 -18.16 5.31
C HIS A 148 -6.55 -18.22 6.25
N GLY A 149 -5.36 -18.04 5.70
CA GLY A 149 -4.11 -17.99 6.44
C GLY A 149 -3.61 -16.56 6.62
N ILE A 150 -2.97 -16.27 7.73
CA ILE A 150 -2.27 -15.00 7.97
C ILE A 150 -0.85 -15.34 8.44
N ALA A 151 0.15 -14.74 7.82
CA ALA A 151 1.49 -14.65 8.39
C ALA A 151 1.70 -13.24 8.92
N THR A 152 2.24 -13.10 10.13
CA THR A 152 2.57 -11.79 10.70
C THR A 152 3.84 -11.82 11.52
N ASN A 153 4.56 -10.70 11.55
CA ASN A 153 5.65 -10.45 12.48
C ASN A 153 5.33 -9.25 13.39
N PHE A 154 4.04 -9.01 13.67
CA PHE A 154 3.44 -7.84 14.33
C PHE A 154 3.40 -6.56 13.47
N VAL A 155 4.38 -6.35 12.57
CA VAL A 155 4.46 -5.15 11.73
C VAL A 155 3.87 -5.39 10.35
N ASP A 156 4.30 -6.46 9.68
CA ASP A 156 3.72 -6.95 8.44
C ASP A 156 2.61 -7.96 8.71
N TRP A 157 1.65 -7.96 7.80
CA TRP A 157 0.53 -8.87 7.79
C TRP A 157 0.32 -9.33 6.36
N ILE A 158 0.41 -10.63 6.11
CA ILE A 158 0.18 -11.23 4.79
C ILE A 158 -0.97 -12.22 4.89
N LEU A 159 -2.04 -11.94 4.19
CA LEU A 159 -3.18 -12.84 3.99
C LEU A 159 -2.86 -13.84 2.89
N TYR A 160 -3.18 -15.11 3.14
CA TYR A 160 -3.09 -16.21 2.19
C TYR A 160 -4.49 -16.82 2.02
N THR A 161 -5.09 -16.65 0.85
CA THR A 161 -6.50 -17.01 0.62
C THR A 161 -6.71 -17.60 -0.77
N LYS A 162 -7.85 -18.26 -0.99
CA LYS A 162 -8.22 -18.80 -2.29
C LYS A 162 -8.60 -17.65 -3.23
N LYS A 163 -8.25 -17.76 -4.51
CA LYS A 163 -8.75 -16.83 -5.53
C LYS A 163 -10.27 -16.94 -5.66
N SER A 164 -10.94 -15.80 -5.86
CA SER A 164 -12.38 -15.76 -6.14
C SER A 164 -12.72 -16.43 -7.47
N GLU A 165 -11.83 -16.32 -8.46
CA GLU A 165 -11.96 -16.94 -9.78
C GLU A 165 -10.78 -17.87 -10.10
N GLY A 166 -11.08 -19.13 -10.45
CA GLY A 166 -10.10 -20.13 -10.88
C GLY A 166 -9.54 -21.02 -9.76
N TYR A 167 -8.48 -21.78 -10.10
CA TYR A 167 -7.78 -22.65 -9.15
C TYR A 167 -6.50 -21.97 -8.67
N GLY A 168 -6.36 -21.80 -7.36
CA GLY A 168 -5.13 -21.34 -6.74
C GLY A 168 -5.33 -20.46 -5.51
N MET A 169 -4.21 -20.16 -4.87
CA MET A 169 -4.13 -19.26 -3.71
C MET A 169 -3.56 -17.92 -4.15
N ILE A 170 -3.79 -16.89 -3.33
CA ILE A 170 -3.24 -15.55 -3.48
C ILE A 170 -2.69 -15.06 -2.14
N GLU A 171 -1.58 -14.35 -2.26
CA GLU A 171 -0.86 -13.69 -1.17
C GLU A 171 -1.17 -12.20 -1.24
N GLN A 172 -1.62 -11.62 -0.14
CA GLN A 172 -2.00 -10.21 -0.06
C GLN A 172 -1.36 -9.58 1.17
N LYS A 173 -0.52 -8.56 0.95
CA LYS A 173 -0.05 -7.71 2.03
C LYS A 173 -1.21 -6.86 2.55
N LEU A 174 -1.47 -6.92 3.84
CA LEU A 174 -2.50 -6.15 4.52
C LEU A 174 -1.87 -4.97 5.27
N ASN A 175 -2.61 -3.86 5.31
CA ASN A 175 -2.39 -2.86 6.35
C ASN A 175 -2.82 -3.48 7.70
N PRO A 176 -2.12 -3.18 8.80
CA PRO A 176 -2.44 -3.75 10.12
C PRO A 176 -3.91 -3.56 10.51
N GLU A 177 -4.52 -2.42 10.22
CA GLU A 177 -5.92 -2.13 10.52
C GLU A 177 -6.87 -3.11 9.84
N VAL A 178 -6.60 -3.43 8.58
CA VAL A 178 -7.39 -4.36 7.78
C VAL A 178 -7.23 -5.78 8.31
N ALA A 179 -6.01 -6.15 8.73
CA ALA A 179 -5.77 -7.44 9.37
C ALA A 179 -6.52 -7.56 10.71
N LEU A 180 -6.47 -6.53 11.56
CA LEU A 180 -7.21 -6.49 12.83
C LEU A 180 -8.72 -6.53 12.62
N GLU A 181 -9.24 -5.83 11.60
CA GLU A 181 -10.65 -5.90 11.24
C GLU A 181 -11.05 -7.30 10.78
N LEU A 182 -10.26 -7.94 9.92
CA LEU A 182 -10.49 -9.30 9.43
C LEU A 182 -10.55 -10.29 10.60
N ILE A 183 -9.62 -10.17 11.55
CA ILE A 183 -9.53 -10.96 12.78
C ILE A 183 -10.76 -10.74 13.66
N TYR A 184 -11.09 -9.48 13.96
CA TYR A 184 -12.26 -9.09 14.76
C TYR A 184 -13.56 -9.64 14.16
N ARG A 185 -13.77 -9.42 12.87
CA ARG A 185 -14.99 -9.85 12.20
C ARG A 185 -15.09 -11.37 12.12
N THR A 186 -13.99 -12.08 11.85
CA THR A 186 -13.99 -13.55 11.82
C THR A 186 -14.35 -14.12 13.19
N TYR A 187 -13.73 -13.64 14.26
CA TYR A 187 -14.05 -14.09 15.62
C TYR A 187 -15.53 -13.89 15.96
N HIS A 188 -16.13 -12.77 15.53
CA HIS A 188 -17.54 -12.46 15.73
C HIS A 188 -18.49 -13.04 14.67
N GLY A 189 -18.11 -14.10 13.97
CA GLY A 189 -19.02 -14.83 13.07
C GLY A 189 -19.23 -14.17 11.70
N LYS A 190 -18.52 -13.09 11.39
CA LYS A 190 -18.70 -12.27 10.18
C LYS A 190 -17.51 -12.45 9.26
N ILE A 191 -17.45 -13.54 8.50
CA ILE A 191 -16.30 -13.76 7.62
C ILE A 191 -16.34 -12.81 6.42
N PRO A 192 -15.28 -12.01 6.21
CA PRO A 192 -15.19 -11.12 5.06
C PRO A 192 -15.01 -11.84 3.72
N ASN A 193 -16.09 -12.21 3.02
CA ASN A 193 -15.97 -12.50 1.58
C ASN A 193 -15.46 -11.29 0.79
N TYR A 194 -15.68 -10.07 1.32
CA TYR A 194 -15.35 -8.81 0.66
C TYR A 194 -13.84 -8.51 0.59
N VAL A 195 -12.97 -9.12 1.40
CA VAL A 195 -11.53 -8.78 1.39
C VAL A 195 -10.87 -9.29 0.09
N VAL A 196 -11.24 -10.49 -0.35
CA VAL A 196 -10.78 -11.07 -1.63
C VAL A 196 -11.37 -10.30 -2.81
N GLU A 197 -12.67 -9.99 -2.76
CA GLU A 197 -13.35 -9.25 -3.83
C GLU A 197 -12.83 -7.81 -3.97
N GLN A 198 -12.64 -7.08 -2.86
CA GLN A 198 -12.06 -5.74 -2.86
C GLN A 198 -10.63 -5.74 -3.39
N PHE A 199 -9.84 -6.76 -3.06
CA PHE A 199 -8.48 -6.88 -3.56
C PHE A 199 -8.45 -7.15 -5.08
N GLU A 200 -9.23 -8.10 -5.58
CA GLU A 200 -9.28 -8.36 -7.02
C GLU A 200 -9.84 -7.15 -7.77
N GLN A 201 -10.82 -6.44 -7.20
CA GLN A 201 -11.30 -5.16 -7.74
C GLN A 201 -10.20 -4.08 -7.73
N GLN A 202 -9.42 -3.94 -6.65
CA GLN A 202 -8.29 -3.01 -6.59
C GLN A 202 -7.22 -3.37 -7.62
N LYS A 203 -6.87 -4.65 -7.75
CA LYS A 203 -5.90 -5.13 -8.72
C LYS A 203 -6.37 -4.90 -10.16
N GLN A 204 -7.64 -5.16 -10.45
CA GLN A 204 -8.25 -4.84 -11.75
C GLN A 204 -8.23 -3.34 -11.99
N THR A 205 -8.55 -2.52 -10.99
CA THR A 205 -8.50 -1.05 -11.09
C THR A 205 -7.09 -0.55 -11.37
N ILE A 206 -6.07 -1.11 -10.70
CA ILE A 206 -4.66 -0.79 -10.94
C ILE A 206 -4.24 -1.21 -12.34
N ALA A 207 -4.63 -2.40 -12.81
CA ALA A 207 -4.34 -2.86 -14.16
C ALA A 207 -4.96 -1.93 -15.22
N LEU A 208 -6.24 -1.59 -15.07
CA LEU A 208 -6.94 -0.64 -15.94
C LEU A 208 -6.27 0.74 -15.93
N PHE A 209 -5.83 1.22 -14.76
CA PHE A 209 -5.09 2.48 -14.64
C PHE A 209 -3.80 2.46 -15.47
N TYR A 210 -3.02 1.38 -15.39
CA TYR A 210 -1.79 1.24 -16.18
C TYR A 210 -2.07 1.13 -17.68
N ASP A 211 -3.10 0.38 -18.07
CA ASP A 211 -3.51 0.24 -19.47
C ASP A 211 -3.93 1.60 -20.06
N ASP A 212 -4.81 2.35 -19.37
CA ASP A 212 -5.23 3.69 -19.76
C ASP A 212 -4.03 4.67 -19.83
N TYR A 213 -3.08 4.56 -18.89
CA TYR A 213 -1.89 5.41 -18.86
C TYR A 213 -0.98 5.13 -20.06
N ILE A 214 -0.75 3.85 -20.38
CA ILE A 214 0.07 3.42 -21.52
C ILE A 214 -0.59 3.85 -22.83
N GLU A 215 -1.91 3.62 -22.98
CA GLU A 215 -2.64 4.02 -24.17
C GLU A 215 -2.55 5.54 -24.41
N LEU A 216 -2.81 6.35 -23.37
CA LEU A 216 -2.68 7.80 -23.45
C LEU A 216 -1.24 8.22 -23.76
N PHE A 217 -0.26 7.64 -23.07
CA PHE A 217 1.16 7.91 -23.29
C PHE A 217 1.58 7.63 -24.74
N ASP A 218 1.26 6.46 -25.25
CA ASP A 218 1.62 6.05 -26.61
C ASP A 218 0.94 6.94 -27.66
N SER A 219 -0.33 7.33 -27.44
CA SER A 219 -1.06 8.23 -28.33
C SER A 219 -0.38 9.59 -28.48
N ILE A 220 0.25 10.09 -27.42
CA ILE A 220 0.92 11.40 -27.38
C ILE A 220 2.33 11.31 -27.93
N ILE A 221 3.08 10.28 -27.54
CA ILE A 221 4.49 10.14 -27.93
C ILE A 221 4.65 9.71 -29.39
N THR A 222 3.65 9.06 -29.99
CA THR A 222 3.68 8.66 -31.40
C THR A 222 3.49 9.84 -32.37
N ASP A 223 2.81 10.91 -31.96
CA ASP A 223 2.63 12.14 -32.74
C ASP A 223 3.09 13.40 -31.98
N PRO A 224 4.40 13.53 -31.69
CA PRO A 224 4.88 14.56 -30.78
C PRO A 224 4.73 15.99 -31.34
N GLU A 225 4.74 16.16 -32.66
CA GLU A 225 4.61 17.49 -33.28
C GLU A 225 3.22 18.11 -33.08
N ARG A 226 2.20 17.27 -32.87
CA ARG A 226 0.86 17.74 -32.53
C ARG A 226 0.77 18.21 -31.09
N TYR A 227 1.40 17.48 -30.17
CA TYR A 227 1.14 17.61 -28.73
C TYR A 227 2.20 18.39 -27.97
N PHE A 228 3.37 18.62 -28.55
CA PHE A 228 4.44 19.41 -27.95
C PHE A 228 4.79 20.60 -28.85
N THR A 229 4.98 21.76 -28.25
CA THR A 229 5.49 22.95 -28.94
C THR A 229 6.90 23.27 -28.47
N ASN A 230 7.63 24.05 -29.26
CA ASN A 230 9.03 24.43 -28.98
C ASN A 230 9.97 23.22 -28.83
N ILE A 231 9.70 22.13 -29.56
CA ILE A 231 10.62 21.00 -29.65
C ILE A 231 11.96 21.50 -30.21
N HIS A 232 13.04 21.24 -29.49
CA HIS A 232 14.34 21.78 -29.86
C HIS A 232 14.87 21.11 -31.13
N SER A 233 14.96 21.88 -32.22
CA SER A 233 15.25 21.38 -33.57
C SER A 233 16.61 20.70 -33.74
N LYS A 234 17.57 20.95 -32.83
CA LYS A 234 18.89 20.31 -32.86
C LYS A 234 18.99 18.99 -32.09
N TRP A 235 17.93 18.56 -31.42
CA TRP A 235 17.94 17.25 -30.77
C TRP A 235 18.06 16.14 -31.81
N THR A 236 18.93 15.18 -31.53
CA THR A 236 18.91 13.89 -32.22
C THR A 236 17.58 13.17 -31.98
N LEU A 237 17.28 12.17 -32.82
CA LEU A 237 16.05 11.37 -32.65
C LEU A 237 15.98 10.72 -31.26
N GLU A 238 17.12 10.23 -30.75
CA GLU A 238 17.22 9.63 -29.42
C GLU A 238 16.97 10.64 -28.30
N GLU A 239 17.60 11.82 -28.37
CA GLU A 239 17.39 12.91 -27.40
C GLU A 239 15.94 13.38 -27.42
N LYS A 240 15.35 13.53 -28.60
CA LYS A 240 13.94 13.93 -28.75
C LYS A 240 13.03 12.91 -28.06
N SER A 241 13.14 11.62 -28.38
CA SER A 241 12.33 10.59 -27.73
C SER A 241 12.51 10.58 -26.21
N LYS A 242 13.75 10.60 -25.73
CA LYS A 242 14.05 10.59 -24.30
C LYS A 242 13.48 11.81 -23.57
N ASN A 243 13.69 13.00 -24.12
CA ASN A 243 13.31 14.27 -23.49
C ASN A 243 11.79 14.44 -23.47
N LEU A 244 11.09 14.14 -24.57
CA LEU A 244 9.63 14.24 -24.63
C LEU A 244 8.95 13.26 -23.68
N VAL A 245 9.43 12.00 -23.63
CA VAL A 245 8.95 10.99 -22.68
C VAL A 245 9.16 11.45 -21.23
N SER A 246 10.36 11.94 -20.91
CA SER A 246 10.69 12.45 -19.58
C SER A 246 9.79 13.63 -19.18
N TYR A 247 9.57 14.56 -20.12
CA TYR A 247 8.73 15.73 -19.88
C TYR A 247 7.27 15.36 -19.64
N TYR A 248 6.68 14.55 -20.51
CA TYR A 248 5.31 14.08 -20.35
C TYR A 248 5.11 13.37 -19.01
N ARG A 249 6.00 12.43 -18.66
CA ARG A 249 5.93 11.70 -17.38
C ARG A 249 5.98 12.64 -16.19
N THR A 250 6.87 13.63 -16.24
CA THR A 250 6.98 14.64 -15.16
C THR A 250 5.66 15.39 -14.97
N ILE A 251 5.03 15.83 -16.06
CA ILE A 251 3.75 16.54 -16.01
C ILE A 251 2.62 15.60 -15.55
N PHE A 252 2.57 14.37 -16.07
CA PHE A 252 1.60 13.37 -15.64
C PHE A 252 1.67 13.11 -14.14
N PHE A 253 2.87 12.87 -13.58
CA PHE A 253 3.02 12.59 -12.15
C PHE A 253 2.72 13.81 -11.27
N ARG A 254 2.98 15.03 -11.75
CA ARG A 254 2.52 16.25 -11.04
C ARG A 254 1.00 16.31 -10.98
N LEU A 255 0.31 16.07 -12.10
CA LEU A 255 -1.16 16.07 -12.13
C LEU A 255 -1.74 14.93 -11.31
N LEU A 256 -1.15 13.74 -11.35
CA LEU A 256 -1.52 12.61 -10.47
C LEU A 256 -1.40 13.01 -9.00
N PHE A 257 -0.29 13.65 -8.60
CA PHE A 257 -0.12 14.11 -7.23
C PHE A 257 -1.18 15.14 -6.83
N VAL A 258 -1.48 16.11 -7.72
CA VAL A 258 -2.55 17.09 -7.48
C VAL A 258 -3.93 16.42 -7.35
N LYS A 259 -4.21 15.40 -8.15
CA LYS A 259 -5.43 14.58 -8.06
C LYS A 259 -5.54 13.90 -6.69
N VAL A 260 -4.46 13.30 -6.20
CA VAL A 260 -4.41 12.67 -4.87
C VAL A 260 -4.70 13.71 -3.77
N LEU A 261 -4.03 14.87 -3.81
CA LEU A 261 -4.25 15.93 -2.81
C LEU A 261 -5.69 16.44 -2.81
N LYS A 262 -6.30 16.57 -4.01
CA LYS A 262 -7.71 16.94 -4.16
C LYS A 262 -8.62 15.92 -3.49
N GLU A 263 -8.44 14.63 -3.77
CA GLU A 263 -9.30 13.57 -3.22
C GLU A 263 -9.16 13.41 -1.72
N TRP A 264 -7.95 13.60 -1.20
CA TRP A 264 -7.68 13.62 0.24
C TRP A 264 -8.15 14.90 0.92
N ARG A 265 -8.77 15.83 0.17
CA ARG A 265 -9.28 17.12 0.66
C ARG A 265 -8.20 17.97 1.33
N LEU A 266 -6.97 17.85 0.85
CA LEU A 266 -5.82 18.65 1.28
C LEU A 266 -5.71 19.98 0.52
N LEU A 267 -6.52 20.15 -0.53
CA LEU A 267 -6.63 21.40 -1.28
C LEU A 267 -7.99 22.07 -1.02
N PRO A 268 -8.03 23.40 -0.79
CA PRO A 268 -9.28 24.13 -0.59
C PRO A 268 -10.15 24.25 -1.86
N LEU A 269 -9.58 23.97 -3.04
CA LEU A 269 -10.26 23.96 -4.33
C LEU A 269 -9.55 23.00 -5.30
N ASP A 270 -10.15 22.80 -6.47
CA ASP A 270 -9.50 22.09 -7.57
C ASP A 270 -8.74 23.06 -8.49
N PRO A 271 -7.40 23.10 -8.41
CA PRO A 271 -6.63 24.04 -9.21
C PRO A 271 -6.60 23.65 -10.69
N VAL A 272 -6.77 22.36 -11.03
CA VAL A 272 -6.74 21.90 -12.42
C VAL A 272 -8.02 22.31 -13.12
N ASP A 273 -9.18 22.08 -12.50
CA ASP A 273 -10.47 22.53 -13.06
C ASP A 273 -10.48 24.06 -13.20
N THR A 274 -9.91 24.79 -12.23
CA THR A 274 -9.77 26.26 -12.31
C THR A 274 -8.94 26.69 -13.53
N ILE A 275 -7.84 26.01 -13.83
CA ILE A 275 -7.03 26.28 -15.04
C ILE A 275 -7.82 25.96 -16.30
N LEU A 276 -8.48 24.82 -16.35
CA LEU A 276 -9.19 24.33 -17.55
C LEU A 276 -10.43 25.17 -17.91
N MET A 277 -10.90 26.04 -17.02
CA MET A 277 -11.95 27.04 -17.28
C MET A 277 -11.44 28.27 -18.04
N HIS A 278 -10.11 28.49 -18.13
CA HIS A 278 -9.52 29.61 -18.85
C HIS A 278 -9.40 29.32 -20.36
N GLU A 279 -8.95 30.30 -21.16
CA GLU A 279 -8.69 30.05 -22.58
C GLU A 279 -7.51 29.10 -22.76
N GLU A 280 -7.60 28.20 -23.74
CA GLU A 280 -6.65 27.11 -23.94
C GLU A 280 -5.20 27.57 -24.13
N THR A 281 -5.02 28.76 -24.71
CA THR A 281 -3.72 29.40 -24.93
C THR A 281 -2.98 29.73 -23.62
N PHE A 282 -3.70 29.87 -22.50
CA PHE A 282 -3.11 30.16 -21.19
C PHE A 282 -2.87 28.91 -20.34
N HIS A 283 -3.40 27.75 -20.71
CA HIS A 283 -3.32 26.55 -19.87
C HIS A 283 -1.88 26.19 -19.49
N HIS A 284 -0.97 26.10 -20.47
CA HIS A 284 0.41 25.75 -20.20
C HIS A 284 1.05 26.71 -19.18
N TYR A 285 0.86 28.02 -19.40
CA TYR A 285 1.35 29.07 -18.51
C TYR A 285 0.79 28.93 -17.09
N LEU A 286 -0.52 28.75 -16.95
CA LEU A 286 -1.16 28.61 -15.64
C LEU A 286 -0.72 27.33 -14.91
N PHE A 287 -0.52 26.21 -15.62
CA PHE A 287 0.07 25.01 -15.03
C PHE A 287 1.52 25.24 -14.56
N GLN A 288 2.32 26.00 -15.32
CA GLN A 288 3.67 26.37 -14.90
C GLN A 288 3.64 27.21 -13.61
N LYS A 289 2.69 28.16 -13.49
CA LYS A 289 2.50 28.94 -12.25
C LYS A 289 2.08 28.05 -11.09
N LEU A 290 1.12 27.16 -11.30
CA LEU A 290 0.69 26.21 -10.28
C LEU A 290 1.86 25.36 -9.78
N PHE A 291 2.66 24.79 -10.68
CA PHE A 291 3.76 23.92 -10.30
C PHE A 291 4.93 24.68 -9.67
N PHE A 292 5.42 25.75 -10.31
CA PHE A 292 6.71 26.35 -9.95
C PHE A 292 6.63 27.55 -9.01
N GLU A 293 5.47 28.19 -8.93
CA GLU A 293 5.22 29.29 -8.00
C GLU A 293 4.40 28.78 -6.81
N VAL A 294 3.21 28.25 -7.05
CA VAL A 294 2.26 27.92 -5.98
C VAL A 294 2.72 26.76 -5.12
N PHE A 295 3.01 25.60 -5.73
CA PHE A 295 3.39 24.38 -5.01
C PHE A 295 4.88 24.31 -4.64
N ASN A 296 5.71 25.18 -5.22
CA ASN A 296 7.16 25.15 -5.04
C ASN A 296 7.73 26.38 -4.32
N LYS A 297 6.91 27.38 -3.96
CA LYS A 297 7.33 28.52 -3.12
C LYS A 297 6.32 28.83 -2.03
N GLU A 298 6.83 29.44 -0.96
CA GLU A 298 6.01 30.01 0.11
C GLU A 298 5.13 31.15 -0.43
N PRO A 299 3.93 31.39 0.16
CA PRO A 299 2.99 32.41 -0.31
C PRO A 299 3.62 33.78 -0.58
N GLU A 300 4.51 34.24 0.30
CA GLU A 300 5.15 35.57 0.21
C GLU A 300 6.16 35.69 -0.94
N GLN A 301 6.56 34.56 -1.54
CA GLN A 301 7.56 34.49 -2.62
C GLN A 301 6.94 34.24 -3.99
N ARG A 302 5.62 34.06 -4.06
CA ARG A 302 4.88 33.78 -5.30
C ARG A 302 4.85 35.05 -6.16
N ILE A 303 5.04 34.87 -7.46
CA ILE A 303 5.01 35.98 -8.41
C ILE A 303 3.98 35.70 -9.48
N ASP A 304 3.00 36.59 -9.60
CA ASP A 304 2.07 36.62 -10.74
C ASP A 304 1.35 35.26 -10.89
N VAL A 305 0.67 34.89 -9.80
CA VAL A 305 -0.23 33.72 -9.69
C VAL A 305 -1.67 34.21 -9.70
N LEU A 306 -2.61 33.33 -10.03
CA LEU A 306 -4.04 33.64 -9.93
C LEU A 306 -4.42 33.88 -8.47
N ASP A 307 -5.32 34.84 -8.22
CA ASP A 307 -5.84 35.13 -6.87
C ASP A 307 -6.49 33.89 -6.26
N GLU A 308 -7.13 33.06 -7.07
CA GLU A 308 -7.71 31.78 -6.67
C GLU A 308 -6.65 30.81 -6.14
N PHE A 309 -5.38 30.93 -6.53
CA PHE A 309 -4.32 30.03 -6.07
C PHE A 309 -3.67 30.43 -4.74
N GLU A 310 -3.94 31.64 -4.24
CA GLU A 310 -3.41 32.11 -2.97
C GLU A 310 -3.64 31.14 -1.78
N PRO A 311 -4.84 30.56 -1.57
CA PRO A 311 -5.09 29.65 -0.45
C PRO A 311 -4.45 28.26 -0.63
N LEU A 312 -3.86 27.95 -1.79
CA LEU A 312 -3.23 26.64 -2.02
C LEU A 312 -1.93 26.52 -1.23
N PRO A 313 -1.60 25.33 -0.71
CA PRO A 313 -0.43 25.13 0.15
C PRO A 313 0.88 25.16 -0.63
N TYR A 314 1.96 25.56 0.03
CA TYR A 314 3.31 25.22 -0.40
C TYR A 314 3.59 23.74 -0.07
N LEU A 315 4.14 22.99 -1.03
CA LEU A 315 4.32 21.53 -0.90
C LEU A 315 5.79 21.10 -0.79
N ASN A 316 6.73 22.05 -0.72
CA ASN A 316 8.18 21.84 -0.60
C ASN A 316 8.71 20.59 -1.33
N GLY A 317 8.29 20.43 -2.59
CA GLY A 317 8.32 19.13 -3.25
C GLY A 317 9.41 19.04 -4.29
N GLY A 318 10.27 18.02 -4.19
CA GLY A 318 11.19 17.65 -5.27
C GLY A 318 10.49 17.52 -6.64
N LEU A 319 9.24 17.05 -6.64
CA LEU A 319 8.38 16.88 -7.81
C LEU A 319 8.03 18.21 -8.51
N PHE A 320 7.87 19.29 -7.76
CA PHE A 320 7.44 20.61 -8.29
C PHE A 320 8.61 21.55 -8.57
N ARG A 321 9.86 21.11 -8.37
CA ARG A 321 11.02 21.84 -8.86
C ARG A 321 11.15 21.66 -10.37
N LYS A 322 11.57 22.70 -11.08
CA LYS A 322 11.93 22.59 -12.50
C LYS A 322 12.99 21.50 -12.65
N THR A 323 12.77 20.59 -13.60
CA THR A 323 13.80 19.66 -14.04
C THR A 323 14.87 20.40 -14.84
N GLN A 324 15.98 19.74 -15.15
CA GLN A 324 17.00 20.33 -16.00
C GLN A 324 16.45 20.67 -17.39
N LEU A 325 15.61 19.79 -17.93
CA LEU A 325 14.95 19.98 -19.22
C LEU A 325 14.06 21.25 -19.23
N GLU A 326 13.31 21.49 -18.16
CA GLU A 326 12.43 22.67 -18.01
C GLU A 326 13.16 23.98 -17.72
N ARG A 327 14.43 23.90 -17.31
CA ARG A 327 15.31 25.07 -17.16
C ARG A 327 15.97 25.43 -18.48
N ASP A 328 16.40 24.42 -19.22
CA ASP A 328 17.21 24.60 -20.42
C ASP A 328 16.36 24.85 -21.67
N PHE A 329 15.10 24.40 -21.67
CA PHE A 329 14.22 24.46 -22.83
C PHE A 329 12.81 24.93 -22.45
N SER A 330 12.23 25.75 -23.31
CA SER A 330 10.83 26.22 -23.21
C SER A 330 9.85 25.22 -23.84
N LEU A 331 10.03 23.93 -23.58
CA LEU A 331 9.17 22.87 -24.11
C LEU A 331 7.77 22.98 -23.48
N GLU A 332 6.73 22.98 -24.30
CA GLU A 332 5.35 23.08 -23.80
C GLU A 332 4.51 21.89 -24.26
N LEU A 333 3.48 21.59 -23.48
CA LEU A 333 2.45 20.61 -23.82
C LEU A 333 1.20 21.34 -24.32
N ALA A 334 0.55 20.80 -25.33
CA ALA A 334 -0.73 21.30 -25.81
C ALA A 334 -1.80 21.20 -24.72
N SER A 335 -2.73 22.15 -24.71
CA SER A 335 -3.89 22.18 -23.81
C SER A 335 -4.67 20.85 -23.80
N GLU A 336 -4.85 20.23 -24.97
CA GLU A 336 -5.53 18.94 -25.11
C GLU A 336 -4.86 17.81 -24.32
N VAL A 337 -3.54 17.86 -24.11
CA VAL A 337 -2.82 16.85 -23.31
C VAL A 337 -3.16 16.98 -21.83
N TYR A 338 -3.13 18.21 -21.28
CA TYR A 338 -3.51 18.43 -19.88
C TYR A 338 -4.94 17.96 -19.59
N LYS A 339 -5.87 18.25 -20.51
CA LYS A 339 -7.26 17.77 -20.44
C LYS A 339 -7.34 16.25 -20.46
N SER A 340 -6.66 15.60 -21.39
CA SER A 340 -6.68 14.13 -21.50
C SER A 340 -6.08 13.44 -20.27
N ILE A 341 -4.97 13.96 -19.72
CA ILE A 341 -4.41 13.44 -18.46
C ILE A 341 -5.43 13.59 -17.34
N TRP A 342 -6.03 14.78 -17.18
CA TRP A 342 -6.98 15.03 -16.10
C TRP A 342 -8.25 14.20 -16.20
N GLN A 343 -8.77 14.02 -17.42
CA GLN A 343 -9.91 13.15 -17.71
C GLN A 343 -9.61 11.69 -17.39
N MET A 344 -8.42 11.19 -17.77
CA MET A 344 -7.98 9.83 -17.44
C MET A 344 -7.87 9.64 -15.93
N LEU A 345 -7.19 10.54 -15.23
CA LEU A 345 -7.06 10.51 -13.77
C LEU A 345 -8.41 10.57 -13.05
N SER A 346 -9.39 11.26 -13.63
CA SER A 346 -10.74 11.40 -13.04
C SER A 346 -11.60 10.14 -13.14
N LYS A 347 -11.18 9.12 -13.90
CA LYS A 347 -11.85 7.80 -13.93
C LYS A 347 -11.56 6.96 -12.67
N TYR A 348 -10.51 7.31 -11.92
CA TYR A 348 -9.98 6.51 -10.80
C TYR A 348 -10.14 7.24 -9.46
N SER A 349 -10.29 6.44 -8.39
CA SER A 349 -10.28 6.90 -7.00
C SER A 349 -8.96 6.50 -6.34
N PHE A 350 -8.30 7.45 -5.70
CA PHE A 350 -7.05 7.34 -4.94
C PHE A 350 -7.28 7.55 -3.42
N SER A 351 -8.56 7.49 -3.01
CA SER A 351 -9.03 7.61 -1.62
C SER A 351 -8.88 6.33 -0.81
#